data_AF-A0A955EBU5-F1
#
_entry.id   AF-A0A955EBU5-F1
#
_cell.length_a   1.000
_cell.length_b   1.000
_cell.length_c   1.000
_cell.angle_alpha   90.00
_cell.angle_beta   90.00
_cell.angle_gamma   90.00
#
_symmetry.space_group_name_H-M   'P 1'
#
loop_
_entity.id
_entity.type
_entity.pdbx_description
1 polymer ?
#
loop_
_entity_poly.entity_id
_entity_poly.type
_entity_poly.pdbx_seq_one_letter_code
_entity_poly.pdbx_strand_id
1 'polypeptide(L)'
;YYAQQSAVSYSRTFSALLESIDVRSRTLESLNIPLTEYNLLKLKLATSVRNPGPQLVTLVVKASTSGEASQKWSAYATVALASIKNVSDANAQLLTVTPISNSPVVVQSFRNLYLNLFVGFLLGAFLFSFYIVQKEINK
;
A
#
# COMPACT_ATOMS: atom_id res chain seq x y z
N TYR A 1 -11.09 -27.65 13.19
CA TYR A 1 -9.71 -27.34 13.62
C TYR A 1 -8.76 -27.26 12.42
N TYR A 2 -8.48 -28.35 11.70
CA TYR A 2 -7.56 -28.34 10.54
C TYR A 2 -7.94 -27.37 9.42
N ALA A 3 -9.22 -27.30 9.03
CA ALA A 3 -9.68 -26.36 7.99
C ALA A 3 -9.41 -24.89 8.37
N GLN A 4 -9.56 -24.54 9.65
CA GLN A 4 -9.29 -23.19 10.14
C GLN A 4 -7.79 -22.87 10.12
N GLN A 5 -6.95 -23.83 10.51
CA GLN A 5 -5.50 -23.68 10.46
C GLN A 5 -5.00 -23.53 9.01
N SER A 6 -5.54 -24.32 8.08
CA SER A 6 -5.25 -24.18 6.65
C SER A 6 -5.69 -22.83 6.10
N ALA A 7 -6.89 -22.35 6.45
CA ALA A 7 -7.38 -21.04 6.03
C ALA A 7 -6.51 -19.89 6.54
N VAL A 8 -6.02 -19.97 7.79
CA VAL A 8 -5.10 -18.96 8.36
C VAL A 8 -3.76 -18.97 7.64
N SER A 9 -3.17 -20.15 7.43
CA SER A 9 -1.90 -20.26 6.69
C SER A 9 -2.04 -19.74 5.26
N TYR A 10 -3.14 -20.08 4.59
CA TYR A 10 -3.42 -19.61 3.23
C TYR A 10 -3.66 -18.09 3.17
N SER A 11 -4.37 -17.52 4.16
CA SER A 11 -4.51 -16.07 4.28
C SER A 11 -3.15 -15.38 4.42
N ARG A 12 -2.22 -15.94 5.19
CA ARG A 12 -0.85 -15.39 5.33
C ARG A 12 -0.08 -15.48 4.02
N THR A 13 -0.19 -16.60 3.30
CA THR A 13 0.41 -16.75 1.96
C THR A 13 -0.14 -15.70 1.00
N PHE A 14 -1.46 -15.46 1.01
CA PHE A 14 -2.06 -14.44 0.17
C PHE A 14 -1.61 -13.02 0.56
N SER A 15 -1.50 -12.70 1.85
CA SER A 15 -0.94 -11.42 2.31
C SER A 15 0.51 -11.25 1.84
N ALA A 16 1.33 -12.28 1.94
CA ALA A 16 2.72 -12.25 1.48
C ALA A 16 2.81 -12.08 -0.05
N LEU A 17 1.91 -12.73 -0.80
CA LEU A 17 1.79 -12.56 -2.24
C LEU A 17 1.41 -11.12 -2.60
N LEU A 18 0.45 -10.50 -1.89
CA LEU A 18 0.10 -9.10 -2.08
C LEU A 18 1.28 -8.16 -1.85
N GLU A 19 2.24 -8.53 -0.99
CA GLU A 19 3.44 -7.74 -0.73
C GLU A 19 4.63 -8.07 -1.63
N SER A 20 4.50 -9.05 -2.53
CA SER A 20 5.59 -9.50 -3.39
C SER A 20 5.95 -8.46 -4.45
N ILE A 21 7.19 -8.54 -4.93
CA ILE A 21 7.65 -7.69 -6.04
C ILE A 21 6.91 -8.08 -7.33
N ASP A 22 6.60 -9.36 -7.53
CA ASP A 22 5.93 -9.89 -8.72
C ASP A 22 4.51 -9.34 -8.90
N VAL A 23 3.75 -9.22 -7.80
CA VAL A 23 2.41 -8.61 -7.87
C VAL A 23 2.54 -7.11 -8.15
N ARG A 24 3.53 -6.43 -7.56
CA ARG A 24 3.76 -5.01 -7.82
C ARG A 24 4.19 -4.74 -9.26
N SER A 25 5.12 -5.51 -9.81
CA SER A 25 5.60 -5.33 -11.18
C SER A 25 4.46 -5.54 -12.18
N ARG A 26 3.71 -6.63 -12.06
CA ARG A 26 2.53 -6.91 -12.89
C ARG A 26 1.43 -5.86 -12.73
N THR A 27 1.28 -5.30 -11.54
CA THR A 27 0.33 -4.19 -11.33
C THR A 27 0.79 -2.93 -12.08
N LEU A 28 2.07 -2.58 -12.03
CA LEU A 28 2.61 -1.44 -12.80
C LEU A 28 2.42 -1.65 -14.31
N GLU A 29 2.70 -2.85 -14.80
CA GLU A 29 2.46 -3.24 -16.20
C GLU A 29 0.99 -3.07 -16.58
N SER A 30 0.05 -3.55 -15.77
CA SER A 30 -1.40 -3.42 -16.02
C SER A 30 -1.89 -1.96 -16.05
N LEU A 31 -1.15 -1.06 -15.40
CA LEU A 31 -1.44 0.37 -15.35
C LEU A 31 -0.67 1.15 -16.43
N ASN A 32 0.09 0.49 -17.30
CA ASN A 32 0.99 1.10 -18.28
C ASN A 32 2.01 2.06 -17.63
N ILE A 33 2.44 1.77 -16.40
CA ILE A 33 3.48 2.54 -15.70
C ILE A 33 4.82 1.83 -15.92
N PRO A 34 5.89 2.57 -16.31
CA PRO A 34 7.21 1.97 -16.52
C PRO A 34 7.71 1.21 -15.29
N LEU A 35 8.23 0.00 -15.50
CA LEU A 35 8.84 -0.80 -14.43
C LEU A 35 10.21 -0.24 -14.07
N THR A 36 10.24 0.62 -13.05
CA THR A 36 11.47 1.18 -12.49
C THR A 36 11.50 0.96 -10.98
N GLU A 37 12.69 0.94 -10.37
CA GLU A 37 12.83 0.83 -8.91
C GLU A 37 12.08 1.95 -8.18
N TYR A 38 12.11 3.16 -8.74
CA TYR A 38 11.37 4.30 -8.21
C TYR A 38 9.85 4.04 -8.19
N ASN A 39 9.29 3.51 -9.28
CA ASN A 39 7.85 3.23 -9.37
C ASN A 39 7.44 2.05 -8.47
N LEU A 40 8.30 1.04 -8.34
CA LEU A 40 8.09 -0.06 -7.40
C LEU A 40 8.08 0.43 -5.95
N LEU A 41 9.03 1.29 -5.58
CA LEU A 41 9.12 1.89 -4.26
C LEU A 41 7.90 2.79 -3.99
N LYS A 42 7.52 3.63 -4.96
CA LYS A 42 6.35 4.50 -4.86
C LYS A 42 5.06 3.69 -4.66
N LEU A 43 4.89 2.60 -5.41
CA LEU A 43 3.74 1.71 -5.23
C LEU A 43 3.77 1.03 -3.87
N LYS A 44 4.92 0.50 -3.44
CA LYS A 44 5.10 -0.10 -2.11
C LYS A 44 4.67 0.84 -0.98
N LEU A 45 5.10 2.11 -1.03
CA LEU A 45 4.75 3.12 -0.02
C LEU A 45 3.27 3.55 -0.07
N ALA A 46 2.65 3.46 -1.25
CA ALA A 46 1.24 3.77 -1.45
C ALA A 46 0.30 2.63 -1.02
N THR A 47 0.81 1.40 -0.90
CA THR A 47 0.03 0.21 -0.58
C THR A 47 0.27 -0.27 0.86
N SER A 48 -0.74 -0.80 1.52
CA SER A 48 -0.62 -1.46 2.82
C SER A 48 -1.57 -2.65 2.88
N VAL A 49 -1.04 -3.80 3.31
CA VAL A 49 -1.84 -5.02 3.56
C VAL A 49 -2.06 -5.14 5.06
N ARG A 50 -3.30 -5.38 5.47
CA ARG A 50 -3.69 -5.54 6.87
C ARG A 50 -4.50 -6.82 7.02
N ASN A 51 -4.33 -7.53 8.13
CA ASN A 51 -5.07 -8.75 8.44
C ASN A 51 -5.95 -8.50 9.66
N PRO A 52 -7.16 -7.92 9.51
CA PRO A 52 -8.05 -7.65 10.63
C PRO A 52 -8.62 -8.91 11.29
N GLY A 53 -8.46 -10.08 10.67
CA GLY A 53 -8.91 -11.36 11.21
C GLY A 53 -8.21 -12.54 10.54
N PRO A 54 -8.44 -13.77 11.04
CA PRO A 54 -7.73 -14.99 10.61
C PRO A 54 -7.95 -15.37 9.13
N GLN A 55 -9.03 -14.90 8.52
CA GLN A 55 -9.41 -15.20 7.12
C GLN A 55 -9.72 -13.92 6.33
N LEU A 56 -9.33 -12.76 6.85
CA LEU A 56 -9.62 -11.47 6.25
C LEU A 56 -8.31 -10.76 5.94
N VAL A 57 -8.16 -10.39 4.67
CA VAL A 57 -7.03 -9.59 4.18
C VAL A 57 -7.59 -8.31 3.57
N THR A 58 -7.10 -7.18 4.07
CA THR A 58 -7.48 -5.84 3.62
C THR A 58 -6.31 -5.23 2.86
N LEU A 59 -6.53 -4.95 1.57
CA LEU A 59 -5.62 -4.15 0.76
C LEU A 59 -6.05 -2.68 0.82
N VAL A 60 -5.14 -1.82 1.27
CA VAL A 60 -5.31 -0.37 1.29
C VAL A 60 -4.39 0.24 0.23
N VAL A 61 -4.94 1.09 -0.64
CA VAL A 61 -4.18 1.83 -1.65
C VAL A 61 -4.42 3.33 -1.47
N LYS A 62 -3.33 4.10 -1.40
CA LYS A 62 -3.33 5.56 -1.30
C LYS A 62 -2.98 6.18 -2.64
N ALA A 63 -3.69 7.22 -3.04
CA ALA A 63 -3.37 8.01 -4.22
C ALA A 63 -3.80 9.47 -4.03
N SER A 64 -3.45 10.32 -4.99
CA SER A 64 -3.77 11.75 -4.92
C SER A 64 -5.26 12.01 -5.17
N THR A 65 -5.91 11.16 -5.97
CA THR A 65 -7.35 11.24 -6.26
C THR A 65 -8.06 9.93 -5.93
N SER A 66 -9.36 10.01 -5.65
CA SER A 66 -10.21 8.83 -5.43
C SER A 66 -10.24 7.92 -6.65
N GLY A 67 -10.28 8.48 -7.86
CA GLY A 67 -10.25 7.75 -9.12
C GLY A 67 -8.95 6.97 -9.30
N GLU A 68 -7.81 7.63 -9.09
CA GLU A 68 -6.50 6.98 -9.18
C GLU A 68 -6.35 5.88 -8.12
N ALA A 69 -6.81 6.11 -6.89
CA ALA A 69 -6.77 5.10 -5.82
C ALA A 69 -7.60 3.88 -6.18
N SER A 70 -8.82 4.09 -6.70
CA SER A 70 -9.74 3.02 -7.08
C SER A 70 -9.20 2.20 -8.25
N GLN A 71 -8.65 2.87 -9.26
CA GLN A 71 -8.03 2.22 -10.41
C GLN A 71 -6.83 1.36 -10.00
N LYS A 72 -5.93 1.93 -9.18
CA LYS A 72 -4.76 1.20 -8.67
C LYS A 72 -5.17 0.03 -7.79
N TRP A 73 -6.14 0.22 -6.91
CA TRP A 73 -6.67 -0.85 -6.05
C TRP A 73 -7.24 -2.00 -6.89
N SER A 74 -8.05 -1.68 -7.89
CA SER A 74 -8.66 -2.69 -8.78
C SER A 74 -7.59 -3.45 -9.54
N ALA A 75 -6.62 -2.76 -10.15
CA ALA A 75 -5.52 -3.40 -10.87
C ALA A 75 -4.74 -4.35 -9.95
N TYR A 76 -4.41 -3.90 -8.74
CA TYR A 76 -3.68 -4.69 -7.75
C TYR A 76 -4.46 -5.93 -7.31
N ALA A 77 -5.76 -5.77 -7.01
CA ALA A 77 -6.64 -6.86 -6.61
C ALA A 77 -6.78 -7.91 -7.73
N THR A 78 -6.99 -7.46 -8.97
CA THR A 78 -7.08 -8.35 -10.14
C THR A 78 -5.79 -9.14 -10.36
N VAL A 79 -4.63 -8.47 -10.31
CA VAL A 79 -3.33 -9.14 -10.48
C VAL A 79 -3.06 -10.13 -9.35
N ALA A 80 -3.38 -9.78 -8.11
CA ALA A 80 -3.20 -10.67 -6.96
C ALA A 80 -4.10 -11.91 -7.04
N LEU A 81 -5.37 -11.74 -7.41
CA LEU A 81 -6.33 -12.83 -7.60
C LEU A 81 -5.91 -13.76 -8.76
N ALA A 82 -5.43 -13.19 -9.87
CA ALA A 82 -4.88 -13.98 -10.97
C ALA A 82 -3.62 -14.75 -10.54
N SER A 83 -2.74 -14.10 -9.77
CA SER A 83 -1.49 -14.71 -9.32
C SER A 83 -1.74 -15.86 -8.34
N ILE A 84 -2.66 -15.71 -7.39
CA ILE A 84 -2.99 -16.80 -6.45
C ILE A 84 -3.70 -17.95 -7.16
N LYS A 85 -4.53 -17.67 -8.18
CA LYS A 85 -5.15 -18.71 -9.00
C LYS A 85 -4.10 -19.55 -9.73
N ASN A 86 -3.09 -18.92 -10.33
CA ASN A 86 -2.00 -19.64 -10.99
C ASN A 86 -1.19 -20.52 -10.01
N VAL A 87 -1.06 -20.11 -8.76
CA VAL A 87 -0.41 -20.93 -7.70
C VAL A 87 -1.33 -22.06 -7.23
N SER A 88 -2.63 -21.82 -7.18
CA SER A 88 -3.63 -22.79 -6.71
C SER A 88 -3.99 -23.86 -7.73
N ASP A 89 -4.00 -23.54 -9.03
CA ASP A 89 -4.30 -24.52 -10.09
C ASP A 89 -3.24 -25.64 -10.16
N ALA A 90 -2.05 -25.42 -9.58
CA ALA A 90 -1.02 -26.44 -9.42
C ALA A 90 -1.30 -27.47 -8.30
N ASN A 91 -2.21 -27.19 -7.36
CA ASN A 91 -2.51 -28.04 -6.20
C ASN A 91 -4.00 -27.89 -5.77
N ALA A 92 -4.90 -28.61 -6.42
CA ALA A 92 -6.26 -28.98 -5.97
C ALA A 92 -7.03 -27.97 -5.06
N GLN A 93 -7.69 -26.99 -5.69
CA GLN A 93 -9.05 -26.41 -5.45
C GLN A 93 -9.77 -26.42 -4.07
N LEU A 94 -9.11 -26.53 -2.92
CA LEU A 94 -9.82 -26.47 -1.62
C LEU A 94 -9.87 -25.07 -0.97
N LEU A 95 -9.06 -24.12 -1.44
CA LEU A 95 -8.96 -22.79 -0.86
C LEU A 95 -9.04 -21.71 -1.94
N THR A 96 -10.02 -20.82 -1.82
CA THR A 96 -10.28 -19.74 -2.78
C THR A 96 -10.30 -18.39 -2.07
N VAL A 97 -9.67 -17.39 -2.67
CA VAL A 97 -9.81 -16.00 -2.23
C VAL A 97 -10.94 -15.35 -3.02
N THR A 98 -11.92 -14.82 -2.33
CA THR A 98 -13.05 -14.11 -2.96
C THR A 98 -13.08 -12.67 -2.45
N PRO A 99 -13.20 -11.66 -3.33
CA PRO A 99 -13.38 -10.29 -2.89
C PRO A 99 -14.73 -10.13 -2.18
N ILE A 100 -14.72 -9.45 -1.04
CA ILE A 100 -15.95 -9.15 -0.27
C ILE A 100 -16.81 -8.11 -1.01
N SER A 101 -16.17 -7.23 -1.79
CA SER A 101 -16.81 -6.21 -2.61
C SER A 101 -16.04 -6.04 -3.91
N ASN A 102 -16.76 -5.79 -5.01
CA ASN A 102 -16.18 -5.53 -6.32
C ASN A 102 -15.51 -4.14 -6.42
N SER A 103 -15.91 -3.21 -5.55
CA SER A 103 -15.34 -1.86 -5.49
C SER A 103 -14.74 -1.57 -4.12
N PRO A 104 -13.61 -0.84 -4.06
CA PRO A 104 -13.01 -0.44 -2.80
C PRO A 104 -13.88 0.60 -2.07
N VAL A 105 -13.84 0.56 -0.74
CA VAL A 105 -14.36 1.66 0.07
C VAL A 105 -13.35 2.81 0.02
N VAL A 106 -13.77 3.95 -0.55
CA VAL A 106 -12.91 5.13 -0.71
C VAL A 106 -13.10 6.06 0.49
N VAL A 107 -12.01 6.34 1.20
CA VAL A 107 -12.00 7.27 2.33
C VAL A 107 -11.04 8.41 2.01
N GLN A 108 -11.50 9.65 2.17
CA GLN A 108 -10.64 10.83 2.05
C GLN A 108 -9.90 11.05 3.36
N SER A 109 -8.56 11.10 3.29
CA SER A 109 -7.70 11.42 4.43
C SER A 109 -7.04 12.77 4.19
N PHE A 110 -7.30 13.73 5.07
CA PHE A 110 -6.62 15.02 5.04
C PHE A 110 -5.31 14.94 5.83
N ARG A 111 -4.29 15.68 5.39
CA ARG A 111 -3.08 15.86 6.21
C ARG A 111 -3.45 16.66 7.46
N ASN A 112 -2.87 16.32 8.60
CA ASN A 112 -3.10 17.05 9.83
C ASN A 112 -2.48 18.46 9.72
N LEU A 113 -3.32 19.45 9.46
CA LEU A 113 -2.92 20.85 9.25
C LEU A 113 -2.14 21.39 10.44
N TYR A 114 -2.62 21.13 11.66
CA TYR A 114 -2.00 21.61 12.89
C TYR A 114 -0.60 21.03 13.09
N LEU A 115 -0.41 19.74 12.81
CA LEU A 115 0.89 19.09 12.91
C LEU A 115 1.89 19.71 11.93
N ASN A 116 1.48 19.91 10.67
CA ASN A 116 2.36 20.51 9.65
C ASN A 116 2.72 21.95 9.99
N LEU A 117 1.77 22.73 10.50
CA LEU A 117 1.98 24.12 10.88
C LEU A 117 2.94 24.22 12.07
N PHE A 118 2.79 23.34 13.06
CA PHE A 118 3.67 23.28 14.22
C PHE A 118 5.11 22.89 13.84
N VAL A 119 5.28 21.86 13.01
CA VAL A 119 6.61 21.44 12.52
C VAL A 119 7.25 22.53 11.67
N GLY A 120 6.49 23.18 10.79
CA GLY A 120 6.97 24.29 9.97
C GLY A 120 7.42 25.49 10.80
N PHE A 121 6.67 25.83 11.86
CA PHE A 121 7.03 26.91 12.77
C PHE A 121 8.34 26.61 13.52
N LEU A 122 8.49 25.40 14.08
CA LEU A 122 9.71 25.01 14.79
C LEU A 122 10.95 25.02 13.88
N LEU A 123 10.83 24.49 12.67
CA LEU A 123 11.92 24.52 11.67
C LEU A 123 12.28 25.96 11.28
N GLY A 124 11.28 26.81 11.06
CA GLY A 124 11.48 28.23 10.75
C GLY A 124 12.19 28.98 11.87
N ALA A 125 11.76 28.78 13.12
CA ALA A 125 12.39 29.36 14.29
C ALA A 125 13.85 28.90 14.43
N PHE A 126 14.12 27.60 14.24
CA PHE A 126 15.47 27.05 14.30
C PHE A 126 16.41 27.67 13.25
N LEU A 127 15.97 27.74 12.00
CA LEU A 127 16.75 28.35 10.91
C LEU A 127 16.97 29.85 11.14
N PHE A 128 15.97 30.56 11.67
CA PHE A 128 16.09 31.98 12.00
C PHE A 128 17.11 32.23 13.12
N SER A 129 17.06 31.44 14.20
CA SER A 129 18.06 31.52 15.27
C SER A 129 19.46 31.21 14.76
N PHE A 130 19.62 30.18 13.92
CA PHE A 130 20.91 29.85 13.32
C PHE A 130 21.45 30.97 12.43
N TYR A 131 20.57 31.62 11.65
CA TYR A 131 20.94 32.77 10.81
C TYR A 131 21.42 33.97 11.64
N ILE A 132 20.76 34.29 12.75
CA ILE A 132 21.19 35.38 13.64
C ILE A 132 22.58 35.09 14.20
N VAL A 133 22.81 33.88 14.69
CA VAL A 133 24.12 33.48 15.24
C VAL A 133 25.23 33.61 14.19
N GLN A 134 25.01 33.14 12.97
CA GLN A 134 25.97 33.30 11.87
C GLN A 134 26.23 34.76 11.50
N LYS A 135 25.18 35.59 11.50
CA LYS A 135 25.31 37.02 11.22
C LYS A 135 26.11 37.75 12.30
N GLU A 136 26.02 37.31 13.54
CA GLU A 136 26.74 37.90 14.67
C GLU A 136 28.21 37.47 14.70
N ILE A 137 28.53 36.24 14.31
CA ILE A 137 29.92 35.74 14.21
C ILE A 137 30.70 36.40 13.06
N ASN A 138 30.05 36.72 11.94
CA ASN A 138 30.68 37.34 10.77
C ASN A 138 30.75 38.88 10.82
N LYS A 139 30.45 39.47 11.97
CA LYS A 139 30.47 40.92 12.21
C LYS A 139 31.70 41.32 13.00
#